data_AF-A0A8K0K7G1-F1
#
_entry.id   AF-A0A8K0K7G1-F1
#
_cell.length_a   1.000
_cell.length_b   1.000
_cell.length_c   1.000
_cell.angle_alpha   90.00
_cell.angle_beta   90.00
_cell.angle_gamma   90.00
#
_symmetry.space_group_name_H-M   'P 1'
#
loop_
_entity.id
_entity.type
_entity.pdbx_description
1 polymer ?
#
loop_
_entity_poly.entity_id
_entity_poly.type
_entity_poly.pdbx_seq_one_letter_code
_entity_poly.pdbx_strand_id
1 'polypeptide(L)'
;MCSYEDRDGYIVRVNVSQPQRDSHFGVNLSSVLPWYKAFNLFAQLLHSQRFLAIYKLKPGDILTFDNLRICHGREAYGMSESSPKVIERHVKGAYMDWDEVSEDKSTLTLTWEDGHQSAFEADWLNERAFTPRARINRLSNYRGNRVLWDAKDFARISDNTNMSESSWSFPFDDILSKDSSLLAWLEYLENWGIAMIVGAEPCNGQLRKLAERVAFVRRTHYGELFSVRAKDEPSNVAYTSDKLQLHTDLPYYEYKPGVNMLQCIVQWAGPGGENHLVDSFAVAELMRQEHPKEYEILSKTIVDWVDIGKEPVGEDDGSVSAVKQERKAFHSIYRAPVIWYVVLFV
;
A
#
# COMPACT_ATOMS: atom_id res chain seq x y z
N MET A 1 -32.79 -0.66 -17.09
CA MET A 1 -33.08 0.50 -16.25
C MET A 1 -32.18 0.35 -15.04
N CYS A 2 -31.14 1.17 -14.95
CA CYS A 2 -30.28 1.18 -13.77
C CYS A 2 -30.84 2.27 -12.87
N SER A 3 -31.66 1.89 -11.89
CA SER A 3 -31.83 2.71 -10.70
C SER A 3 -30.65 2.44 -9.80
N TYR A 4 -29.88 3.48 -9.51
CA TYR A 4 -28.92 3.43 -8.43
C TYR A 4 -29.71 3.68 -7.14
N GLU A 5 -29.46 2.88 -6.11
CA GLU A 5 -29.94 3.12 -4.75
C GLU A 5 -28.78 3.67 -3.92
N ASP A 6 -29.04 4.65 -3.06
CA ASP A 6 -28.05 5.08 -2.07
C ASP A 6 -27.94 4.10 -0.89
N ARG A 7 -27.07 4.41 0.07
CA ARG A 7 -26.82 3.57 1.25
C ARG A 7 -28.05 3.40 2.15
N ASP A 8 -29.05 4.26 2.00
CA ASP A 8 -30.29 4.25 2.78
C ASP A 8 -31.48 3.65 1.98
N GLY A 9 -31.23 3.19 0.75
CA GLY A 9 -32.22 2.53 -0.10
C GLY A 9 -33.08 3.50 -0.93
N TYR A 10 -32.71 4.77 -1.06
CA TYR A 10 -33.45 5.71 -1.90
C TYR A 10 -33.00 5.64 -3.36
N ILE A 11 -33.96 5.73 -4.29
CA ILE A 11 -33.69 5.80 -5.73
C ILE A 11 -33.04 7.15 -6.05
N VAL A 12 -31.80 7.17 -6.51
CA VAL A 12 -31.07 8.42 -6.82
C VAL A 12 -31.14 8.84 -8.28
N ARG A 13 -31.44 7.92 -9.20
CA ARG A 13 -31.43 8.21 -10.65
C ARG A 13 -32.28 7.23 -11.45
N VAL A 14 -32.93 7.73 -12.51
CA VAL A 14 -33.59 6.91 -13.54
C VAL A 14 -33.04 7.24 -14.92
N ASN A 15 -32.67 6.20 -15.69
CA ASN A 15 -32.25 6.35 -17.09
C ASN A 15 -33.24 5.63 -18.01
N VAL A 16 -33.90 6.39 -18.88
CA VAL A 16 -34.81 5.84 -19.89
C VAL A 16 -34.74 6.66 -21.17
N SER A 17 -34.53 5.97 -22.29
CA SER A 17 -34.76 6.50 -23.63
C SER A 17 -35.10 5.34 -24.56
N GLN A 18 -36.17 5.50 -25.34
CA GLN A 18 -36.50 4.55 -26.42
C GLN A 18 -35.63 4.77 -27.67
N PRO A 19 -35.52 5.99 -28.24
CA PRO A 19 -34.78 6.19 -29.49
C PRO A 19 -33.26 6.17 -29.35
N GLN A 20 -32.72 6.40 -28.14
CA GLN A 20 -31.27 6.35 -27.90
C GLN A 20 -30.80 5.03 -27.25
N ARG A 21 -31.67 4.02 -27.13
CA ARG A 21 -31.26 2.70 -26.64
C ARG A 21 -30.55 1.93 -27.76
N ASP A 22 -29.35 1.44 -27.46
CA ASP A 22 -28.60 0.57 -28.37
C ASP A 22 -29.37 -0.73 -28.69
N SER A 23 -29.11 -1.27 -29.87
CA SER A 23 -29.48 -2.62 -30.31
C SER A 23 -28.71 -3.72 -29.58
N HIS A 24 -27.51 -3.43 -29.06
CA HIS A 24 -26.74 -4.38 -28.27
C HIS A 24 -27.27 -4.47 -26.83
N PHE A 25 -27.67 -5.67 -26.41
CA PHE A 25 -28.28 -5.89 -25.10
C PHE A 25 -27.43 -6.85 -24.25
N GLY A 26 -26.58 -6.29 -23.39
CA GLY A 26 -25.53 -7.00 -22.65
C GLY A 26 -26.00 -7.88 -21.46
N VAL A 27 -27.22 -8.41 -21.49
CA VAL A 27 -27.71 -9.35 -20.47
C VAL A 27 -27.76 -10.77 -21.02
N ASN A 28 -27.65 -11.78 -20.14
CA ASN A 28 -27.81 -13.18 -20.53
C ASN A 28 -29.16 -13.42 -21.24
N LEU A 29 -29.17 -14.34 -22.21
CA LEU A 29 -30.34 -14.60 -23.05
C LEU A 29 -31.60 -14.94 -22.24
N SER A 30 -31.44 -15.68 -21.15
CA SER A 30 -32.52 -16.03 -20.20
C SER A 30 -33.16 -14.82 -19.51
N SER A 31 -32.43 -13.71 -19.40
CA SER A 31 -32.86 -12.48 -18.72
C SER A 31 -33.53 -11.48 -19.68
N VAL A 32 -33.46 -11.70 -20.98
CA VAL A 32 -34.00 -10.78 -22.00
C VAL A 32 -35.51 -10.64 -21.88
N LEU A 33 -36.25 -11.76 -21.88
CA LEU A 33 -37.71 -11.72 -21.81
C LEU A 33 -38.23 -11.15 -20.47
N PRO A 34 -37.70 -11.56 -19.29
CA PRO A 34 -38.04 -10.92 -18.02
C PRO A 34 -37.82 -9.40 -18.03
N TRP A 35 -36.71 -8.95 -18.61
CA TRP A 35 -36.40 -7.53 -18.68
C TRP A 35 -37.43 -6.76 -19.53
N TYR A 36 -37.80 -7.27 -20.72
CA TYR A 36 -38.80 -6.61 -21.56
C TYR A 36 -40.18 -6.58 -20.90
N LYS A 37 -40.56 -7.62 -20.15
CA LYS A 37 -41.80 -7.60 -19.36
C LYS A 37 -41.77 -6.51 -18.29
N ALA A 38 -40.67 -6.39 -17.55
CA ALA A 38 -40.50 -5.36 -16.53
C ALA A 38 -40.47 -3.94 -17.13
N PHE A 39 -39.75 -3.76 -18.23
CA PHE A 39 -39.67 -2.47 -18.93
C PHE A 39 -41.00 -2.06 -19.55
N ASN A 40 -41.76 -3.02 -20.10
CA ASN A 40 -43.10 -2.76 -20.59
C ASN A 40 -44.04 -2.30 -19.46
N LEU A 41 -43.99 -2.94 -18.29
CA LEU A 41 -44.76 -2.49 -17.12
C LEU A 41 -44.36 -1.06 -16.72
N PHE A 42 -43.07 -0.76 -16.62
CA PHE A 42 -42.61 0.58 -16.30
C PHE A 42 -43.07 1.62 -17.33
N ALA A 43 -42.95 1.31 -18.62
CA ALA A 43 -43.43 2.18 -19.69
C ALA A 43 -44.94 2.41 -19.61
N GLN A 44 -45.73 1.38 -19.26
CA GLN A 44 -47.17 1.51 -19.03
C GLN A 44 -47.47 2.42 -17.84
N LEU A 45 -46.72 2.30 -16.74
CA LEU A 45 -46.86 3.16 -15.57
C LEU A 45 -46.51 4.62 -15.87
N LEU A 46 -45.41 4.87 -16.60
CA LEU A 46 -45.01 6.22 -17.03
C LEU A 46 -46.10 6.94 -17.85
N HIS A 47 -46.84 6.20 -18.68
CA HIS A 47 -47.93 6.74 -19.50
C HIS A 47 -49.31 6.63 -18.84
N SER A 48 -49.40 6.12 -17.61
CA SER A 48 -50.67 6.01 -16.91
C SER A 48 -51.14 7.38 -16.42
N GLN A 49 -52.45 7.61 -16.43
CA GLN A 49 -53.09 8.85 -15.96
C GLN A 49 -52.78 9.17 -14.49
N ARG A 50 -52.33 8.17 -13.71
CA ARG A 50 -51.92 8.37 -12.32
C ARG A 50 -50.61 9.14 -12.18
N PHE A 51 -49.66 8.94 -13.11
CA PHE A 51 -48.30 9.47 -13.00
C PHE A 51 -47.97 10.53 -14.06
N LEU A 52 -48.70 10.57 -15.18
CA LEU A 52 -48.47 11.51 -16.25
C LEU A 52 -49.08 12.88 -15.93
N ALA A 53 -48.23 13.89 -15.76
CA ALA A 53 -48.64 15.29 -15.67
C ALA A 53 -48.56 15.96 -17.05
N ILE A 54 -49.67 16.56 -17.50
CA ILE A 54 -49.75 17.25 -18.79
C ILE A 54 -49.92 18.74 -18.55
N TYR A 55 -48.98 19.53 -19.08
CA TYR A 55 -48.98 20.99 -18.99
C TYR A 55 -48.43 21.62 -20.27
N LYS A 56 -48.92 22.81 -20.62
CA LYS A 56 -48.49 23.55 -21.82
C LYS A 56 -47.79 24.85 -21.44
N LEU A 57 -46.51 24.95 -21.80
CA LEU A 57 -45.72 26.18 -21.65
C LEU A 57 -46.30 27.32 -22.49
N LYS A 58 -46.26 28.52 -21.92
CA LYS A 58 -46.56 29.81 -22.56
C LYS A 58 -45.26 30.48 -23.00
N PRO A 59 -45.30 31.38 -23.99
CA PRO A 59 -44.15 32.20 -24.34
C PRO A 59 -43.63 32.96 -23.10
N GLY A 60 -42.35 32.78 -22.78
CA GLY A 60 -41.70 33.37 -21.60
C GLY A 60 -41.53 32.39 -20.42
N ASP A 61 -42.24 31.26 -20.40
CA ASP A 61 -42.07 30.26 -19.35
C ASP A 61 -40.69 29.58 -19.45
N ILE A 62 -40.03 29.42 -18.30
CA ILE A 62 -38.81 28.61 -18.16
C ILE A 62 -39.17 27.44 -17.25
N LEU A 63 -39.12 26.22 -17.80
CA LEU A 63 -39.30 24.99 -17.04
C LEU A 63 -37.93 24.45 -16.66
N THR A 64 -37.65 24.39 -15.36
CA THR A 64 -36.48 23.70 -14.80
C THR A 64 -36.92 22.39 -14.16
N PHE A 65 -36.10 21.35 -14.31
CA PHE A 65 -36.36 20.05 -13.69
C PHE A 65 -35.05 19.29 -13.48
N ASP A 66 -35.05 18.43 -12.47
CA ASP A 66 -33.95 17.50 -12.22
C ASP A 66 -33.94 16.38 -13.27
N ASN A 67 -32.92 16.39 -14.14
CA ASN A 67 -32.76 15.43 -15.23
C ASN A 67 -32.43 14.01 -14.73
N LEU A 68 -32.06 13.81 -13.45
CA LEU A 68 -31.84 12.49 -12.86
C LEU A 68 -33.17 11.85 -12.40
N ARG A 69 -34.20 12.67 -12.16
CA ARG A 69 -35.48 12.26 -11.58
C ARG A 69 -36.65 12.31 -12.56
N ILE A 70 -36.70 13.31 -13.45
CA ILE A 70 -37.88 13.59 -14.27
C ILE A 70 -37.73 13.01 -15.68
N CYS A 71 -38.60 12.05 -16.02
CA CYS A 71 -38.83 11.67 -17.40
C CYS A 71 -39.70 12.73 -18.07
N HIS A 72 -39.19 13.40 -19.11
CA HIS A 72 -39.92 14.43 -19.83
C HIS A 72 -40.17 14.03 -21.29
N GLY A 73 -41.27 14.54 -21.84
CA GLY A 73 -41.68 14.29 -23.22
C GLY A 73 -42.51 15.45 -23.75
N ARG A 74 -43.07 15.29 -24.94
CA ARG A 74 -44.03 16.24 -25.49
C ARG A 74 -45.04 15.52 -26.36
N GLU A 75 -46.25 16.07 -26.41
CA GLU A 75 -47.23 15.68 -27.41
C GLU A 75 -46.80 16.08 -28.83
N ALA A 76 -47.40 15.43 -29.82
CA ALA A 76 -47.25 15.80 -31.22
C ALA A 76 -47.85 17.19 -31.48
N TYR A 77 -47.29 17.92 -32.45
CA TYR A 77 -47.83 19.20 -32.94
C TYR A 77 -47.55 19.34 -34.44
N GLY A 78 -48.39 20.13 -35.13
CA GLY A 78 -48.02 20.64 -36.45
C GLY A 78 -48.36 19.77 -37.67
N MET A 79 -49.43 18.98 -37.66
CA MET A 79 -50.02 18.48 -38.91
C MET A 79 -51.53 18.74 -38.93
N SER A 80 -51.96 19.61 -39.84
CA SER A 80 -53.35 19.76 -40.24
C SER A 80 -53.40 19.50 -41.74
N GLU A 81 -54.19 18.53 -42.20
CA GLU A 81 -54.36 18.22 -43.65
C GLU A 81 -54.82 19.45 -44.47
N SER A 82 -55.35 20.47 -43.79
CA SER A 82 -55.94 21.68 -44.36
C SER A 82 -55.05 22.92 -44.41
N SER A 83 -53.75 22.87 -44.02
CA SER A 83 -52.86 24.05 -44.11
C SER A 83 -51.37 23.68 -44.24
N PRO A 84 -50.69 24.09 -45.33
CA PRO A 84 -49.26 23.81 -45.56
C PRO A 84 -48.30 24.71 -44.76
N LYS A 85 -48.80 25.53 -43.83
CA LYS A 85 -47.96 26.33 -42.94
C LYS A 85 -47.49 25.47 -41.76
N VAL A 86 -46.18 25.31 -41.65
CA VAL A 86 -45.52 24.72 -40.48
C VAL A 86 -45.94 25.50 -39.23
N ILE A 87 -46.55 24.82 -38.26
CA ILE A 87 -46.81 25.41 -36.94
C ILE A 87 -45.48 25.41 -36.19
N GLU A 88 -44.89 26.60 -36.03
CA GLU A 88 -43.58 26.75 -35.39
C GLU A 88 -43.70 26.72 -33.85
N ARG A 89 -43.04 25.75 -33.22
CA ARG A 89 -42.75 25.73 -31.78
C ARG A 89 -41.24 25.90 -31.60
N HIS A 90 -40.82 26.95 -30.90
CA HIS A 90 -39.41 27.21 -30.59
C HIS A 90 -39.19 27.15 -29.07
N VAL A 91 -38.33 26.23 -28.62
CA VAL A 91 -37.87 26.13 -27.23
C VAL A 91 -36.35 26.12 -27.23
N LYS A 92 -35.73 26.98 -26.43
CA LYS A 92 -34.28 26.97 -26.19
C LYS A 92 -34.01 26.20 -24.89
N GLY A 93 -33.07 25.27 -24.94
CA GLY A 93 -32.62 24.50 -23.78
C GLY A 93 -31.21 24.89 -23.36
N ALA A 94 -30.90 24.73 -22.08
CA ALA A 94 -29.57 24.75 -21.51
C ALA A 94 -29.48 23.63 -20.46
N TYR A 95 -28.29 23.11 -20.24
CA TYR A 95 -28.00 22.18 -19.15
C TYR A 95 -27.19 22.92 -18.09
N MET A 96 -27.46 22.61 -16.83
CA MET A 96 -26.75 23.14 -15.68
C MET A 96 -26.50 21.97 -14.75
N ASP A 97 -25.26 21.81 -14.31
CA ASP A 97 -24.92 20.84 -13.28
C ASP A 97 -25.32 21.38 -11.89
N TRP A 98 -25.42 20.50 -10.90
CA TRP A 98 -25.79 20.90 -9.54
C TRP A 98 -24.64 21.58 -8.78
N ASP A 99 -23.42 21.42 -9.27
CA ASP A 99 -22.17 21.92 -8.74
C ASP A 99 -21.52 22.94 -9.68
N GLU A 100 -20.98 24.02 -9.10
CA GLU A 100 -20.21 25.05 -9.83
C GLU A 100 -18.73 24.87 -9.52
N VAL A 101 -17.97 24.47 -10.56
CA VAL A 101 -16.51 24.42 -10.53
C VAL A 101 -15.98 25.67 -11.20
N SER A 102 -15.18 26.46 -10.48
CA SER A 102 -14.39 27.54 -11.09
C SER A 102 -12.91 27.19 -11.02
N GLU A 103 -12.25 27.27 -12.16
CA GLU A 103 -10.83 27.01 -12.34
C GLU A 103 -10.10 28.35 -12.45
N ASP A 104 -9.21 28.65 -11.50
CA ASP A 104 -8.02 29.43 -11.80
C ASP A 104 -6.89 28.44 -12.13
N LYS A 105 -5.95 28.83 -12.99
CA LYS A 105 -4.99 27.91 -13.63
C LYS A 105 -4.08 27.10 -12.67
N SER A 106 -4.19 27.30 -11.36
CA SER A 106 -3.42 26.58 -10.33
C SER A 106 -4.28 25.98 -9.20
N THR A 107 -5.58 26.33 -9.11
CA THR A 107 -6.40 26.01 -7.94
C THR A 107 -7.83 25.66 -8.33
N LEU A 108 -8.31 24.53 -7.82
CA LEU A 108 -9.72 24.13 -7.86
C LEU A 108 -10.40 24.64 -6.59
N THR A 109 -11.41 25.51 -6.72
CA THR A 109 -12.23 25.97 -5.60
C THR A 109 -13.61 25.33 -5.65
N LEU A 110 -14.04 24.72 -4.54
CA LEU A 110 -15.35 24.12 -4.34
C LEU A 110 -16.12 24.90 -3.27
N THR A 111 -17.39 25.19 -3.53
CA THR A 111 -18.34 25.67 -2.52
C THR A 111 -19.31 24.53 -2.20
N TRP A 112 -19.36 24.11 -0.94
CA TRP A 112 -20.20 23.01 -0.47
C TRP A 112 -21.63 23.50 -0.18
N GLU A 113 -22.58 22.56 -0.02
CA GLU A 113 -24.01 22.88 0.21
C GLU A 113 -24.27 23.73 1.46
N ASP A 114 -23.40 23.64 2.47
CA ASP A 114 -23.46 24.43 3.71
C ASP A 114 -22.79 25.81 3.57
N GLY A 115 -22.27 26.14 2.39
CA GLY A 115 -21.54 27.37 2.11
C GLY A 115 -20.06 27.33 2.49
N HIS A 116 -19.54 26.20 3.00
CA HIS A 116 -18.10 26.05 3.22
C HIS A 116 -17.36 26.14 1.87
N GLN A 117 -16.14 26.70 1.88
CA GLN A 117 -15.30 26.78 0.70
C GLN A 117 -13.99 26.04 0.92
N SER A 118 -13.62 25.21 -0.04
CA SER A 118 -12.35 24.48 -0.04
C SER A 118 -11.59 24.77 -1.33
N ALA A 119 -10.28 24.94 -1.23
CA ALA A 119 -9.39 25.18 -2.35
C ALA A 119 -8.32 24.09 -2.40
N PHE A 120 -8.08 23.54 -3.59
CA PHE A 120 -7.11 22.47 -3.83
C PHE A 120 -6.15 22.88 -4.95
N GLU A 121 -4.86 22.84 -4.67
CA GLU A 121 -3.84 23.10 -5.69
C GLU A 121 -3.88 22.01 -6.77
N ALA A 122 -3.74 22.41 -8.04
CA ALA A 122 -3.77 21.51 -9.18
C ALA A 122 -2.67 20.44 -9.10
N ASP A 123 -1.47 20.82 -8.62
CA ASP A 123 -0.36 19.88 -8.42
C ASP A 123 -0.69 18.85 -7.33
N TRP A 124 -1.26 19.30 -6.20
CA TRP A 124 -1.71 18.42 -5.12
C TRP A 124 -2.75 17.40 -5.60
N LEU A 125 -3.72 17.85 -6.42
CA LEU A 125 -4.74 17.00 -7.03
C LEU A 125 -4.12 15.99 -8.01
N ASN A 126 -3.19 16.44 -8.86
CA ASN A 126 -2.50 15.58 -9.83
C ASN A 126 -1.65 14.51 -9.14
N GLU A 127 -0.89 14.86 -8.11
CA GLU A 127 -0.10 13.92 -7.31
C GLU A 127 -0.96 12.85 -6.61
N ARG A 128 -2.20 13.21 -6.26
CA ARG A 128 -3.15 12.35 -5.51
C ARG A 128 -4.27 11.79 -6.38
N ALA A 129 -4.16 11.92 -7.70
CA ALA A 129 -5.14 11.39 -8.61
C ALA A 129 -5.32 9.87 -8.39
N PHE A 130 -6.56 9.40 -8.53
CA PHE A 130 -6.89 7.98 -8.32
C PHE A 130 -6.50 7.07 -9.50
N THR A 131 -5.84 7.63 -10.53
CA THR A 131 -5.37 6.83 -11.67
C THR A 131 -4.31 5.82 -11.22
N PRO A 132 -4.22 4.63 -11.85
CA PRO A 132 -3.19 3.64 -11.51
C PRO A 132 -1.77 4.22 -11.53
N ARG A 133 -1.45 5.07 -12.51
CA ARG A 133 -0.14 5.72 -12.64
C ARG A 133 0.16 6.66 -11.48
N ALA A 134 -0.76 7.54 -11.10
CA ALA A 134 -0.56 8.46 -9.98
C ALA A 134 -0.46 7.70 -8.65
N ARG A 135 -1.24 6.63 -8.45
CA ARG A 135 -1.10 5.75 -7.28
C ARG A 135 0.27 5.10 -7.20
N ILE A 136 0.82 4.59 -8.31
CA ILE A 136 2.17 4.02 -8.37
C ILE A 136 3.23 5.07 -8.05
N ASN A 137 3.18 6.25 -8.69
CA ASN A 137 4.12 7.35 -8.44
C ASN A 137 4.07 7.84 -6.98
N ARG A 138 2.89 7.90 -6.39
CA ARG A 138 2.75 8.25 -4.97
C ARG A 138 3.36 7.18 -4.08
N LEU A 139 3.14 5.89 -4.38
CA LEU A 139 3.70 4.80 -3.58
C LEU A 139 5.24 4.74 -3.68
N SER A 140 5.83 5.12 -4.82
CA SER A 140 7.29 5.21 -4.95
C SER A 140 7.91 6.32 -4.10
N ASN A 141 7.14 7.32 -3.65
CA ASN A 141 7.64 8.33 -2.71
C ASN A 141 7.77 7.79 -1.26
N TYR A 142 7.12 6.66 -0.96
CA TYR A 142 7.08 6.08 0.39
C TYR A 142 7.72 4.68 0.46
N ARG A 143 8.18 4.15 -0.68
CA ARG A 143 8.78 2.83 -0.76
C ARG A 143 10.03 2.91 -1.61
N GLY A 144 11.15 2.47 -1.04
CA GLY A 144 12.38 2.27 -1.78
C GLY A 144 12.21 1.32 -2.97
N ASN A 145 13.10 1.48 -3.94
CA ASN A 145 13.21 0.59 -5.08
C ASN A 145 13.97 -0.66 -4.66
N ARG A 146 13.25 -1.61 -4.05
CA ARG A 146 13.82 -2.88 -3.60
C ARG A 146 14.53 -3.60 -4.74
N VAL A 147 15.78 -3.97 -4.52
CA VAL A 147 16.62 -4.73 -5.45
C VAL A 147 16.79 -6.14 -4.88
N LEU A 148 16.38 -7.15 -5.66
CA LEU A 148 16.66 -8.55 -5.35
C LEU A 148 18.06 -8.90 -5.85
N TRP A 149 18.83 -9.65 -5.07
CA TRP A 149 20.22 -9.97 -5.42
C TRP A 149 20.59 -11.43 -5.20
N ASP A 150 21.50 -11.93 -6.04
CA ASP A 150 22.15 -13.23 -5.86
C ASP A 150 23.62 -13.09 -5.41
N ALA A 151 24.35 -14.20 -5.35
CA ALA A 151 25.76 -14.20 -4.96
C ALA A 151 26.67 -13.40 -5.91
N LYS A 152 26.34 -13.32 -7.21
CA LYS A 152 27.12 -12.55 -8.20
C LYS A 152 26.87 -11.06 -8.01
N ASP A 153 25.62 -10.66 -7.78
CA ASP A 153 25.28 -9.29 -7.45
C ASP A 153 25.97 -8.85 -6.15
N PHE A 154 25.92 -9.69 -5.11
CA PHE A 154 26.63 -9.42 -3.86
C PHE A 154 28.14 -9.26 -4.09
N ALA A 155 28.77 -10.15 -4.86
CA ALA A 155 30.20 -10.06 -5.18
C ALA A 155 30.56 -8.75 -5.90
N ARG A 156 29.66 -8.24 -6.76
CA ARG A 156 29.85 -6.98 -7.46
C ARG A 156 29.72 -5.76 -6.55
N ILE A 157 28.72 -5.70 -5.68
CA ILE A 157 28.52 -4.55 -4.79
C ILE A 157 29.50 -4.54 -3.61
N SER A 158 30.06 -5.69 -3.25
CA SER A 158 31.04 -5.84 -2.17
C SER A 158 32.49 -5.66 -2.61
N ASP A 159 32.74 -5.58 -3.92
CA ASP A 159 34.06 -5.31 -4.48
C ASP A 159 34.47 -3.84 -4.27
N ASN A 160 35.34 -3.61 -3.28
CA ASN A 160 35.89 -2.29 -2.98
C ASN A 160 37.00 -1.83 -3.96
N THR A 161 37.39 -2.65 -4.94
CA THR A 161 38.46 -2.32 -5.89
C THR A 161 37.95 -1.57 -7.12
N ASN A 162 36.69 -1.80 -7.49
CA ASN A 162 36.00 -1.05 -8.52
C ASN A 162 35.02 -0.11 -7.81
N MET A 163 35.38 1.17 -7.70
CA MET A 163 34.47 2.22 -7.21
C MET A 163 33.28 2.36 -8.18
N SER A 164 32.33 1.44 -8.10
CA SER A 164 31.02 1.60 -8.71
C SER A 164 30.26 2.69 -7.96
N GLU A 165 29.34 3.35 -8.66
CA GLU A 165 28.47 4.39 -8.08
C GLU A 165 27.60 3.88 -6.90
N SER A 166 27.57 2.57 -6.63
CA SER A 166 26.74 1.93 -5.60
C SER A 166 27.57 1.01 -4.68
N SER A 167 28.59 1.59 -4.03
CA SER A 167 29.32 0.90 -2.95
C SER A 167 28.40 0.59 -1.77
N TRP A 168 28.44 -0.66 -1.27
CA TRP A 168 27.72 -1.07 -0.08
C TRP A 168 28.33 -0.56 1.24
N SER A 169 29.50 0.08 1.20
CA SER A 169 30.28 0.48 2.39
C SER A 169 30.16 1.97 2.70
N PHE A 170 29.85 2.28 3.96
CA PHE A 170 29.61 3.65 4.46
C PHE A 170 30.50 3.96 5.67
N PRO A 171 31.26 5.07 5.70
CA PRO A 171 32.08 5.42 6.86
C PRO A 171 31.24 5.79 8.09
N PHE A 172 31.57 5.20 9.25
CA PHE A 172 30.86 5.40 10.50
C PHE A 172 30.77 6.88 10.91
N ASP A 173 31.90 7.59 10.91
CA ASP A 173 31.96 8.99 11.32
C ASP A 173 31.17 9.92 10.37
N ASP A 174 31.10 9.58 9.08
CA ASP A 174 30.32 10.34 8.11
C ASP A 174 28.81 10.18 8.36
N ILE A 175 28.33 8.96 8.66
CA ILE A 175 26.93 8.72 9.03
C ILE A 175 26.55 9.54 10.28
N LEU A 176 27.43 9.58 11.28
CA LEU A 176 27.17 10.32 12.51
C LEU A 176 27.18 11.84 12.30
N SER A 177 27.99 12.36 11.38
CA SER A 177 28.21 13.80 11.22
C SER A 177 27.46 14.47 10.07
N LYS A 178 27.01 13.73 9.05
CA LYS A 178 26.43 14.27 7.81
C LYS A 178 25.08 13.65 7.48
N ASP A 179 24.05 14.48 7.31
CA ASP A 179 22.70 14.01 6.91
C ASP A 179 22.69 13.37 5.52
N SER A 180 23.52 13.84 4.59
CA SER A 180 23.63 13.24 3.25
C SER A 180 24.17 11.80 3.30
N SER A 181 25.14 11.53 4.18
CA SER A 181 25.71 10.20 4.36
C SER A 181 24.76 9.27 5.13
N LEU A 182 24.04 9.80 6.13
CA LEU A 182 22.95 9.08 6.78
C LEU A 182 21.86 8.68 5.78
N LEU A 183 21.37 9.63 4.97
CA LEU A 183 20.33 9.36 3.97
C LEU A 183 20.79 8.31 2.96
N ALA A 184 22.01 8.46 2.42
CA ALA A 184 22.56 7.50 1.48
C ALA A 184 22.65 6.08 2.06
N TRP A 185 23.07 5.93 3.32
CA TRP A 185 23.08 4.62 3.99
C TRP A 185 21.67 4.05 4.18
N LEU A 186 20.71 4.85 4.64
CA LEU A 186 19.33 4.41 4.87
C LEU A 186 18.62 4.01 3.57
N GLU A 187 18.75 4.81 2.51
CA GLU A 187 18.19 4.51 1.19
C GLU A 187 18.83 3.24 0.60
N TYR A 188 20.14 3.08 0.76
CA TYR A 188 20.83 1.88 0.30
C TYR A 188 20.35 0.63 1.07
N LEU A 189 20.27 0.72 2.39
CA LEU A 189 19.79 -0.36 3.25
C LEU A 189 18.33 -0.72 2.93
N GLU A 190 17.46 0.26 2.67
CA GLU A 190 16.07 0.02 2.28
C GLU A 190 15.96 -0.69 0.93
N ASN A 191 16.80 -0.30 -0.05
CA ASN A 191 16.77 -0.85 -1.39
C ASN A 191 17.39 -2.26 -1.45
N TRP A 192 18.56 -2.46 -0.85
CA TRP A 192 19.34 -3.72 -0.95
C TRP A 192 19.11 -4.68 0.22
N GLY A 193 18.56 -4.21 1.35
CA GLY A 193 18.40 -5.00 2.57
C GLY A 193 19.71 -5.25 3.34
N ILE A 194 20.85 -4.75 2.85
CA ILE A 194 22.16 -4.89 3.49
C ILE A 194 23.06 -3.69 3.17
N ALA A 195 23.90 -3.32 4.14
CA ALA A 195 24.97 -2.34 3.98
C ALA A 195 26.10 -2.64 4.97
N MET A 196 27.32 -2.27 4.62
CA MET A 196 28.49 -2.35 5.49
C MET A 196 28.80 -0.97 6.05
N ILE A 197 29.02 -0.88 7.36
CA ILE A 197 29.51 0.34 8.00
C ILE A 197 30.96 0.11 8.42
N VAL A 198 31.87 0.97 7.97
CA VAL A 198 33.31 0.81 8.14
C VAL A 198 33.90 1.90 9.02
N GLY A 199 34.99 1.59 9.74
CA GLY A 199 35.74 2.57 10.52
C GLY A 199 35.21 2.83 11.93
N ALA A 200 34.21 2.09 12.41
CA ALA A 200 33.81 2.14 13.82
C ALA A 200 34.93 1.55 14.70
N GLU A 201 35.18 2.17 15.86
CA GLU A 201 36.13 1.63 16.85
C GLU A 201 35.64 0.24 17.34
N PRO A 202 36.53 -0.76 17.50
CA PRO A 202 36.16 -2.10 17.98
C PRO A 202 35.94 -2.11 19.50
N CYS A 203 34.94 -1.36 19.96
CA CYS A 203 34.58 -1.21 21.36
C CYS A 203 33.06 -1.12 21.54
N ASN A 204 32.59 -1.32 22.77
CA ASN A 204 31.18 -1.23 23.11
C ASN A 204 30.62 0.19 22.87
N GLY A 205 29.32 0.27 22.57
CA GLY A 205 28.58 1.53 22.47
C GLY A 205 28.47 2.12 21.06
N GLN A 206 29.22 1.64 20.06
CA GLN A 206 29.11 2.17 18.69
C GLN A 206 27.75 1.86 18.06
N LEU A 207 27.20 0.66 18.30
CA LEU A 207 25.84 0.31 17.85
C LEU A 207 24.76 1.23 18.44
N ARG A 208 24.90 1.63 19.71
CA ARG A 208 23.95 2.55 20.36
C ARG A 208 24.00 3.93 19.72
N LYS A 209 25.21 4.49 19.52
CA LYS A 209 25.40 5.77 18.82
C LYS A 209 24.75 5.77 17.44
N LEU A 210 24.94 4.68 16.68
CA LEU A 210 24.34 4.54 15.35
C LEU A 210 22.82 4.42 15.41
N ALA A 211 22.28 3.63 16.34
CA ALA A 211 20.83 3.49 16.52
C ALA A 211 20.18 4.82 16.90
N GLU A 212 20.80 5.58 17.81
CA GLU A 212 20.31 6.87 18.31
C GLU A 212 20.47 8.00 17.27
N ARG A 213 21.36 7.82 16.28
CA ARG A 213 21.46 8.72 15.12
C ARG A 213 20.23 8.66 14.21
N VAL A 214 19.55 7.50 14.17
CA VAL A 214 18.34 7.25 13.37
C VAL A 214 17.08 7.37 14.22
N ALA A 215 17.05 6.66 15.34
CA ALA A 215 15.90 6.54 16.24
C ALA A 215 16.34 6.09 17.65
N PHE A 216 16.14 4.81 17.99
CA PHE A 216 16.42 4.24 19.31
C PHE A 216 16.72 2.75 19.22
N VAL A 217 17.40 2.20 20.23
CA VAL A 217 17.65 0.76 20.34
C VAL A 217 16.38 0.04 20.79
N ARG A 218 15.97 -1.00 20.05
CA ARG A 218 14.78 -1.78 20.40
C ARG A 218 15.09 -2.80 21.49
N ARG A 219 14.52 -2.61 22.68
CA ARG A 219 14.61 -3.58 23.78
C ARG A 219 13.88 -4.89 23.47
N THR A 220 14.52 -6.02 23.76
CA THR A 220 13.97 -7.38 23.69
C THR A 220 14.13 -8.10 25.04
N HIS A 221 13.73 -9.39 25.13
CA HIS A 221 14.04 -10.20 26.32
C HIS A 221 15.54 -10.51 26.46
N TYR A 222 16.33 -10.35 25.39
CA TYR A 222 17.80 -10.39 25.42
C TYR A 222 18.45 -9.06 25.84
N GLY A 223 17.66 -8.04 26.20
CA GLY A 223 18.15 -6.70 26.54
C GLY A 223 18.03 -5.71 25.37
N GLU A 224 18.67 -4.55 25.51
CA GLU A 224 18.80 -3.55 24.43
C GLU A 224 19.95 -3.91 23.49
N LEU A 225 21.09 -4.32 24.06
CA LEU A 225 22.25 -4.83 23.35
C LEU A 225 22.60 -6.22 23.89
N PHE A 226 23.19 -7.05 23.05
CA PHE A 226 23.60 -8.41 23.40
C PHE A 226 24.99 -8.72 22.85
N SER A 227 25.77 -9.53 23.59
CA SER A 227 27.11 -9.96 23.19
C SER A 227 27.08 -11.39 22.64
N VAL A 228 27.45 -11.55 21.37
CA VAL A 228 27.59 -12.86 20.72
C VAL A 228 29.02 -13.38 20.94
N ARG A 229 29.17 -14.25 21.93
CA ARG A 229 30.43 -14.96 22.27
C ARG A 229 30.10 -16.39 22.66
N ALA A 230 31.04 -17.31 22.46
CA ALA A 230 30.91 -18.67 22.99
C ALA A 230 30.77 -18.60 24.53
N LYS A 231 29.70 -19.16 25.08
CA LYS A 231 29.41 -19.23 26.52
C LYS A 231 29.45 -20.67 26.99
N ASP A 232 29.92 -20.92 28.22
CA ASP A 232 29.98 -22.28 28.81
C ASP A 232 28.58 -22.90 29.00
N GLU A 233 27.54 -22.07 29.22
CA GLU A 233 26.12 -22.47 29.26
C GLU A 233 25.27 -21.59 28.30
N PRO A 234 25.19 -21.94 27.01
CA PRO A 234 24.50 -21.12 26.02
C PRO A 234 22.96 -21.23 26.18
N SER A 235 22.27 -20.10 26.32
CA SER A 235 20.81 -20.03 26.25
C SER A 235 20.27 -20.06 24.82
N ASN A 236 21.14 -19.84 23.82
CA ASN A 236 20.82 -19.75 22.40
C ASN A 236 22.00 -20.32 21.58
N VAL A 237 21.71 -20.94 20.43
CA VAL A 237 22.71 -21.50 19.50
C VAL A 237 23.71 -20.43 19.03
N ALA A 238 23.30 -19.16 18.97
CA ALA A 238 24.19 -18.03 18.67
C ALA A 238 25.37 -17.88 19.65
N TYR A 239 25.29 -18.46 20.85
CA TYR A 239 26.36 -18.43 21.86
C TYR A 239 27.22 -19.71 21.86
N THR A 240 27.20 -20.49 20.77
CA THR A 240 28.04 -21.68 20.57
C THR A 240 29.12 -21.41 19.52
N SER A 241 30.17 -22.24 19.48
CA SER A 241 31.16 -22.22 18.39
C SER A 241 30.72 -22.99 17.14
N ASP A 242 29.52 -23.59 17.17
CA ASP A 242 29.00 -24.40 16.08
C ASP A 242 28.44 -23.54 14.94
N LYS A 243 28.37 -24.14 13.75
CA LYS A 243 27.80 -23.48 12.57
C LYS A 243 26.34 -23.09 12.82
N LEU A 244 26.07 -21.79 12.80
CA LEU A 244 24.72 -21.27 12.79
C LEU A 244 24.11 -21.40 11.37
N GLN A 245 22.92 -21.97 11.28
CA GLN A 245 22.20 -22.11 10.01
C GLN A 245 21.66 -20.75 9.54
N LEU A 246 21.30 -20.63 8.25
CA LEU A 246 20.63 -19.42 7.75
C LEU A 246 19.29 -19.24 8.46
N HIS A 247 19.04 -18.03 8.97
CA HIS A 247 17.83 -17.71 9.74
C HIS A 247 17.55 -16.21 9.70
N THR A 248 16.33 -15.85 10.13
CA THR A 248 15.98 -14.47 10.51
C THR A 248 15.78 -14.43 12.02
N ASP A 249 16.29 -13.41 12.69
CA ASP A 249 16.21 -13.31 14.14
C ASP A 249 14.79 -13.10 14.67
N LEU A 250 14.57 -13.60 15.88
CA LEU A 250 13.35 -13.45 16.68
C LEU A 250 12.05 -13.75 15.90
N PRO A 251 11.94 -14.91 15.21
CA PRO A 251 10.78 -15.17 14.38
C PRO A 251 9.46 -15.33 15.17
N TYR A 252 9.58 -15.50 16.49
CA TYR A 252 8.54 -15.63 17.50
C TYR A 252 8.00 -14.30 18.03
N TYR A 253 8.39 -13.16 17.44
CA TYR A 253 7.75 -11.86 17.66
C TYR A 253 6.77 -11.54 16.53
N GLU A 254 5.56 -11.10 16.88
CA GLU A 254 4.60 -10.58 15.90
C GLU A 254 5.16 -9.36 15.17
N TYR A 255 5.63 -8.38 15.95
CA TYR A 255 6.36 -7.24 15.42
C TYR A 255 7.86 -7.49 15.55
N LYS A 256 8.49 -8.12 14.56
CA LYS A 256 9.95 -8.41 14.59
C LYS A 256 10.79 -7.12 14.50
N PRO A 257 12.04 -7.10 15.00
CA PRO A 257 12.98 -6.01 14.67
C PRO A 257 13.17 -5.91 13.16
N GLY A 258 13.11 -4.70 12.60
CA GLY A 258 13.22 -4.48 11.15
C GLY A 258 14.67 -4.46 10.64
N VAL A 259 15.64 -4.13 11.50
CA VAL A 259 17.06 -4.05 11.16
C VAL A 259 17.87 -4.69 12.29
N ASN A 260 18.80 -5.57 11.93
CA ASN A 260 19.81 -6.11 12.83
C ASN A 260 21.14 -5.39 12.57
N MET A 261 21.86 -5.07 13.64
CA MET A 261 23.19 -4.48 13.55
C MET A 261 24.19 -5.34 14.34
N LEU A 262 25.25 -5.78 13.67
CA LEU A 262 26.30 -6.61 14.26
C LEU A 262 27.63 -5.90 14.11
N GLN A 263 28.28 -5.62 15.24
CA GLN A 263 29.61 -5.03 15.27
C GLN A 263 30.64 -6.11 15.60
N CYS A 264 31.65 -6.26 14.76
CA CYS A 264 32.80 -7.11 15.07
C CYS A 264 33.74 -6.36 16.03
N ILE A 265 33.80 -6.79 17.29
CA ILE A 265 34.77 -6.28 18.29
C ILE A 265 36.08 -7.08 18.22
N VAL A 266 35.98 -8.41 18.17
CA VAL A 266 37.11 -9.34 18.04
C VAL A 266 36.75 -10.39 17.01
N GLN A 267 37.70 -10.74 16.13
CA GLN A 267 37.55 -11.81 15.14
C GLN A 267 38.60 -12.92 15.40
N TRP A 268 38.22 -14.14 15.10
CA TRP A 268 39.10 -15.30 15.13
C TRP A 268 40.21 -15.19 14.08
N ALA A 269 41.45 -15.49 14.47
CA ALA A 269 42.62 -15.37 13.58
C ALA A 269 42.86 -16.62 12.71
N GLY A 270 42.24 -17.76 13.04
CA GLY A 270 42.35 -19.00 12.28
C GLY A 270 41.27 -19.12 11.20
N PRO A 271 41.15 -20.29 10.54
CA PRO A 271 40.10 -20.53 9.55
C PRO A 271 38.72 -20.59 10.21
N GLY A 272 37.68 -20.16 9.49
CA GLY A 272 36.30 -20.12 9.97
C GLY A 272 35.86 -18.73 10.47
N GLY A 273 34.57 -18.61 10.81
CA GLY A 273 33.99 -17.36 11.31
C GLY A 273 33.49 -16.42 10.20
N GLU A 274 33.41 -16.90 8.96
CA GLU A 274 32.85 -16.17 7.84
C GLU A 274 31.33 -16.00 8.00
N ASN A 275 30.82 -14.83 7.60
CA ASN A 275 29.38 -14.57 7.56
C ASN A 275 28.77 -15.19 6.30
N HIS A 276 27.65 -15.88 6.45
CA HIS A 276 26.83 -16.33 5.33
C HIS A 276 25.61 -15.42 5.18
N LEU A 277 25.41 -14.89 3.97
CA LEU A 277 24.36 -13.92 3.66
C LEU A 277 23.57 -14.39 2.45
N VAL A 278 22.25 -14.30 2.51
CA VAL A 278 21.33 -14.68 1.43
C VAL A 278 20.16 -13.70 1.39
N ASP A 279 19.85 -13.19 0.21
CA ASP A 279 18.58 -12.50 -0.02
C ASP A 279 17.42 -13.50 -0.06
N SER A 280 16.72 -13.61 1.06
CA SER A 280 15.57 -14.51 1.15
C SER A 280 14.40 -14.07 0.27
N PHE A 281 14.34 -12.80 -0.16
CA PHE A 281 13.30 -12.33 -1.08
C PHE A 281 13.60 -12.76 -2.51
N ALA A 282 14.87 -12.72 -2.93
CA ALA A 282 15.29 -13.28 -4.22
C ALA A 282 14.98 -14.79 -4.30
N VAL A 283 15.26 -15.54 -3.22
CA VAL A 283 14.91 -16.98 -3.14
C VAL A 283 13.40 -17.20 -3.20
N ALA A 284 12.62 -16.43 -2.43
CA ALA A 284 11.17 -16.55 -2.42
C ALA A 284 10.55 -16.19 -3.78
N GLU A 285 11.10 -15.20 -4.47
CA GLU A 285 10.67 -14.80 -5.81
C GLU A 285 10.98 -15.88 -6.86
N LEU A 286 12.17 -16.48 -6.81
CA LEU A 286 12.51 -17.64 -7.63
C LEU A 286 11.55 -18.81 -7.38
N MET A 287 11.27 -19.13 -6.11
CA MET A 287 10.28 -20.15 -5.77
C MET A 287 8.89 -19.79 -6.30
N ARG A 288 8.48 -18.53 -6.23
CA ARG A 288 7.18 -18.09 -6.75
C ARG A 288 7.06 -18.30 -8.26
N GLN A 289 8.15 -18.12 -9.00
CA GLN A 289 8.19 -18.26 -10.45
C GLN A 289 8.33 -19.72 -10.90
N GLU A 290 9.25 -20.47 -10.28
CA GLU A 290 9.63 -21.82 -10.74
C GLU A 290 8.95 -22.96 -9.96
N HIS A 291 8.56 -22.70 -8.71
CA HIS A 291 7.99 -23.67 -7.77
C HIS A 291 6.73 -23.11 -7.06
N PRO A 292 5.70 -22.67 -7.81
CA PRO A 292 4.58 -21.90 -7.24
C PRO A 292 3.76 -22.68 -6.21
N LYS A 293 3.72 -24.02 -6.30
CA LYS A 293 3.01 -24.88 -5.35
C LYS A 293 3.71 -24.89 -3.99
N GLU A 294 5.03 -25.06 -3.99
CA GLU A 294 5.87 -25.04 -2.80
C GLU A 294 5.86 -23.63 -2.16
N TYR A 295 5.93 -22.57 -2.97
CA TYR A 295 5.75 -21.20 -2.52
C TYR A 295 4.39 -20.99 -1.82
N GLU A 296 3.30 -21.51 -2.41
CA GLU A 296 1.96 -21.42 -1.83
C GLU A 296 1.87 -22.14 -0.47
N ILE A 297 2.47 -23.34 -0.36
CA ILE A 297 2.53 -24.08 0.91
C ILE A 297 3.24 -23.24 1.97
N LEU A 298 4.43 -22.71 1.68
CA LEU A 298 5.22 -21.92 2.64
C LEU A 298 4.59 -20.58 3.00
N SER A 299 3.74 -20.03 2.14
CA SER A 299 3.08 -18.74 2.35
C SER A 299 1.71 -18.84 3.03
N LYS A 300 1.06 -20.02 2.97
CA LYS A 300 -0.26 -20.25 3.59
C LYS A 300 -0.23 -21.12 4.84
N THR A 301 0.79 -21.96 5.00
CA THR A 301 0.89 -22.85 6.16
C THR A 301 1.40 -22.07 7.37
N ILE A 302 0.54 -21.91 8.38
CA ILE A 302 0.92 -21.27 9.64
C ILE A 302 1.85 -22.19 10.42
N VAL A 303 3.00 -21.65 10.85
CA VAL A 303 3.99 -22.33 11.71
C VAL A 303 4.05 -21.63 13.06
N ASP A 304 4.21 -22.41 14.13
CA ASP A 304 4.44 -21.90 15.48
C ASP A 304 5.94 -21.66 15.68
N TRP A 305 6.32 -20.39 15.80
CA TRP A 305 7.67 -19.96 16.17
C TRP A 305 7.72 -19.77 17.68
N VAL A 306 8.65 -20.42 18.36
CA VAL A 306 8.69 -20.48 19.83
C VAL A 306 10.09 -20.21 20.36
N ASP A 307 10.18 -19.40 21.42
CA ASP A 307 11.37 -19.27 22.24
C ASP A 307 10.99 -19.22 23.73
N ILE A 308 11.62 -20.09 24.53
CA ILE A 308 11.33 -20.27 25.95
C ILE A 308 12.66 -20.44 26.67
N GLY A 309 12.95 -19.53 27.60
CA GLY A 309 14.23 -19.53 28.28
C GLY A 309 14.29 -18.61 29.49
N LYS A 310 15.52 -18.36 29.94
CA LYS A 310 15.83 -17.43 31.05
C LYS A 310 17.07 -16.60 30.70
N GLU A 311 16.95 -15.28 30.71
CA GLU A 311 18.08 -14.37 30.50
C GLU A 311 18.43 -13.61 31.79
N PRO A 312 19.71 -13.23 32.02
CA PRO A 312 20.10 -12.37 33.12
C PRO A 312 19.37 -11.01 33.08
N VAL A 313 19.11 -10.43 34.26
CA VAL A 313 18.55 -9.09 34.41
C VAL A 313 19.69 -8.08 34.41
N GLY A 314 19.76 -7.24 33.36
CA GLY A 314 20.77 -6.20 33.17
C GLY A 314 21.27 -6.16 31.72
N GLU A 315 22.07 -5.15 31.36
CA GLU A 315 22.81 -5.17 30.10
C GLU A 315 24.10 -5.99 30.26
N ASP A 316 24.46 -6.81 29.26
CA ASP A 316 25.77 -7.47 29.22
C ASP A 316 26.84 -6.42 28.87
N ASP A 317 27.46 -5.86 29.90
CA ASP A 317 28.54 -4.87 29.78
C ASP A 317 29.90 -5.48 29.37
N GLY A 318 29.93 -6.79 29.12
CA GLY A 318 31.14 -7.54 28.77
C GLY A 318 31.97 -7.95 29.98
N SER A 319 31.62 -7.56 31.22
CA SER A 319 32.29 -8.00 32.42
C SER A 319 31.98 -9.47 32.75
N VAL A 320 32.97 -10.22 33.24
CA VAL A 320 32.88 -11.68 33.52
C VAL A 320 32.01 -11.99 34.75
N SER A 321 31.30 -11.01 35.32
CA SER A 321 30.58 -11.15 36.59
C SER A 321 29.12 -11.64 36.47
N ALA A 322 28.78 -12.36 35.39
CA ALA A 322 27.41 -12.87 35.16
C ALA A 322 26.92 -13.92 36.18
N VAL A 323 27.81 -14.42 37.05
CA VAL A 323 27.52 -15.57 37.93
C VAL A 323 26.53 -15.24 39.07
N LYS A 324 26.14 -13.98 39.29
CA LYS A 324 25.19 -13.57 40.35
C LYS A 324 24.03 -12.68 39.89
N GLN A 325 23.74 -12.60 38.58
CA GLN A 325 22.56 -11.85 38.13
C GLN A 325 21.28 -12.69 38.24
N GLU A 326 20.24 -12.09 38.81
CA GLU A 326 18.87 -12.63 38.75
C GLU A 326 18.50 -12.91 37.29
N ARG A 327 17.88 -14.05 36.99
CA ARG A 327 17.47 -14.41 35.61
C ARG A 327 15.97 -14.33 35.46
N LYS A 328 15.49 -13.56 34.48
CA LYS A 328 14.07 -13.44 34.16
C LYS A 328 13.68 -14.48 33.12
N ALA A 329 12.64 -15.26 33.43
CA ALA A 329 12.04 -16.18 32.46
C ALA A 329 11.28 -15.42 31.38
N PHE A 330 11.32 -15.94 30.16
CA PHE A 330 10.52 -15.46 29.04
C PHE A 330 9.90 -16.63 28.28
N HIS A 331 8.80 -16.33 27.61
CA HIS A 331 8.05 -17.26 26.79
C HIS A 331 7.42 -16.47 25.65
N SER A 332 7.86 -16.72 24.42
CA SER A 332 7.37 -16.02 23.22
C SER A 332 6.90 -17.06 22.21
N ILE A 333 5.67 -16.90 21.74
CA ILE A 333 5.08 -17.71 20.69
C ILE A 333 4.44 -16.77 19.68
N TYR A 334 4.77 -16.93 18.41
CA TYR A 334 4.07 -16.26 17.33
C TYR A 334 3.77 -17.24 16.20
N ARG A 335 2.59 -17.07 15.59
CA ARG A 335 2.09 -17.97 14.55
C ARG A 335 2.08 -17.26 13.21
N ALA A 336 2.92 -17.74 12.30
CA ALA A 336 3.12 -17.10 11.00
C ALA A 336 3.57 -18.11 9.95
N PRO A 337 3.21 -17.92 8.66
CA PRO A 337 3.85 -18.64 7.58
C PRO A 337 5.34 -18.29 7.48
N VAL A 338 6.08 -19.13 6.77
CA VAL A 338 7.51 -18.91 6.48
C VAL A 338 7.68 -17.72 5.53
N ILE A 339 6.82 -17.64 4.50
CA ILE A 339 6.80 -16.53 3.54
C ILE A 339 5.57 -15.67 3.82
N TRP A 340 5.76 -14.50 4.41
CA TRP A 340 4.67 -13.57 4.67
C TRP A 340 4.56 -12.53 3.56
N TYR A 341 3.39 -12.39 2.95
CA TYR A 341 3.07 -11.26 2.06
C TYR A 341 1.80 -10.55 2.54
N VAL A 342 1.82 -9.22 2.51
CA VAL A 342 0.62 -8.42 2.79
C VAL A 342 -0.17 -8.33 1.50
N VAL A 343 -1.34 -8.97 1.46
CA VAL A 343 -2.35 -8.63 0.45
C VAL A 343 -2.89 -7.26 0.83
N LEU A 344 -2.28 -6.21 0.29
CA LEU A 344 -2.97 -4.94 0.22
C LEU A 344 -4.12 -5.18 -0.76
N PHE A 345 -5.34 -5.23 -0.25
CA PHE A 345 -6.52 -5.09 -1.08
C PHE A 345 -6.40 -3.71 -1.76
N VAL A 346 -6.07 -3.71 -3.06
CA VAL A 346 -5.92 -2.50 -3.91
C VAL A 346 -7.22 -2.23 -4.65
#